data_AF-A0AAV3EMG1-F1
#
_entry.id   AF-A0AAV3EMG1-F1
#
_cell.length_a   1.000
_cell.length_b   1.000
_cell.length_c   1.000
_cell.angle_alpha   90.00
_cell.angle_beta   90.00
_cell.angle_gamma   90.00
#
_symmetry.space_group_name_H-M   'P 1'
#
loop_
_entity.id
_entity.type
_entity.pdbx_description
1 polymer ?
#
loop_
_entity_poly.entity_id
_entity_poly.type
_entity_poly.pdbx_seq_one_letter_code
_entity_poly.pdbx_strand_id
1 'polypeptide(L)' 'MSAEVFASVSPTNNQKIKKDIDKVLKTNSAIKYAFFMSPGYEVGRQEKHERDGVIVWSLGCIDAL' A
#
# COMPACT_ATOMS: atom_id res chain seq x y z
N MET A 1 2.82 17.01 3.32
CA MET A 1 2.95 15.69 2.67
C MET A 1 3.02 14.66 3.79
N SER A 2 2.08 13.72 3.84
CA SER A 2 2.15 12.55 4.73
C SER A 2 2.38 11.35 3.84
N ALA A 3 3.47 10.64 4.09
CA ALA A 3 3.76 9.36 3.46
C ALA A 3 3.83 8.34 4.59
N GLU A 4 3.00 7.29 4.51
CA GLU A 4 3.12 6.14 5.40
C GLU A 4 3.64 4.94 4.58
N VAL A 5 4.66 4.28 5.11
CA VAL A 5 5.29 3.10 4.50
C VAL A 5 4.89 1.90 5.35
N PHE A 6 4.27 0.88 4.74
CA PHE A 6 3.88 -0.33 5.44
C PHE A 6 4.41 -1.58 4.71
N ALA A 7 4.64 -2.67 5.44
CA ALA A 7 5.02 -3.96 4.87
C ALA A 7 3.99 -5.02 5.26
N SER A 8 3.55 -5.85 4.30
CA SER A 8 2.60 -6.94 4.52
C SER A 8 2.97 -8.17 3.70
N VAL A 9 3.26 -9.27 4.39
CA VAL A 9 3.63 -10.58 3.82
C VAL A 9 2.55 -11.24 2.95
N SER A 10 1.31 -10.75 2.99
CA SER A 10 0.24 -11.16 2.10
C SER A 10 -0.79 -10.02 1.99
N PRO A 11 -1.26 -9.65 0.79
CA PRO A 11 -2.22 -8.58 0.59
C PRO A 11 -3.67 -9.06 0.77
N THR A 12 -3.92 -10.37 0.65
CA THR A 12 -5.24 -10.98 0.71
C THR A 12 -5.67 -11.39 2.12
N ASN A 13 -4.75 -11.72 3.02
CA ASN A 13 -5.14 -12.46 4.24
C ASN A 13 -5.53 -11.62 5.46
N ASN A 14 -5.47 -10.27 5.42
CA ASN A 14 -5.68 -9.52 6.68
C ASN A 14 -6.27 -8.11 6.60
N GLN A 15 -6.82 -7.71 5.44
CA GLN A 15 -7.33 -6.35 5.21
C GLN A 15 -6.30 -5.26 5.58
N LYS A 16 -5.00 -5.59 5.57
CA LYS A 16 -3.94 -4.73 6.11
C LYS A 16 -3.78 -3.48 5.26
N ILE A 17 -3.75 -3.67 3.93
CA ILE A 17 -3.80 -2.57 2.94
C ILE A 17 -4.99 -1.64 3.20
N LYS A 18 -6.19 -2.20 3.42
CA LYS A 18 -7.38 -1.39 3.69
C LYS A 18 -7.26 -0.59 5.00
N LYS A 19 -6.79 -1.23 6.08
CA LYS A 19 -6.60 -0.59 7.39
C LYS A 19 -5.54 0.51 7.36
N ASP A 20 -4.47 0.30 6.62
CA ASP A 20 -3.40 1.28 6.48
C ASP A 20 -3.85 2.45 5.59
N ILE A 21 -4.59 2.20 4.50
CA ILE A 21 -5.26 3.24 3.73
C ILE A 21 -6.21 4.06 4.62
N ASP A 22 -7.03 3.41 5.46
CA ASP A 22 -7.95 4.10 6.37
C ASP A 22 -7.21 4.97 7.42
N LYS A 23 -5.95 4.66 7.78
CA LYS A 23 -5.12 5.53 8.62
C LYS A 23 -4.60 6.73 7.85
N VAL A 24 -4.01 6.50 6.68
CA VAL A 24 -3.53 7.57 5.79
C VAL A 24 -4.67 8.53 5.47
N LEU A 25 -5.90 8.02 5.27
CA LEU A 25 -7.07 8.84 5.00
C LEU A 25 -7.43 9.80 6.13
N LYS A 26 -7.20 9.43 7.39
CA LYS A 26 -7.45 10.30 8.55
C LYS A 26 -6.42 11.43 8.69
N THR A 27 -5.32 11.39 7.95
CA THR A 27 -4.35 12.49 7.95
C THR A 27 -4.84 13.65 7.10
N ASN A 28 -4.61 14.88 7.56
CA ASN A 28 -5.04 16.11 6.87
C ASN A 28 -4.07 16.53 5.75
N SER A 29 -3.45 15.55 5.08
CA SER A 29 -2.48 15.79 4.00
C SER A 29 -3.17 15.80 2.63
N ALA A 30 -2.82 16.78 1.80
CA ALA A 30 -3.37 16.95 0.45
C ALA A 30 -2.94 15.84 -0.53
N ILE A 31 -1.82 15.17 -0.26
CA ILE A 31 -1.29 14.09 -1.09
C ILE A 31 -0.97 12.91 -0.18
N LYS A 32 -1.50 11.73 -0.53
CA LYS A 32 -1.49 10.51 0.28
C LYS A 32 -0.96 9.33 -0.54
N TYR A 33 0.06 8.66 -0.02
CA TYR A 33 0.64 7.47 -0.64
C TYR A 33 0.69 6.31 0.36
N ALA A 34 0.53 5.08 -0.15
CA ALA A 34 0.77 3.86 0.57
C ALA A 34 1.73 2.97 -0.23
N PHE A 35 2.82 2.54 0.40
CA PHE A 35 3.80 1.61 -0.19
C PHE A 35 3.70 0.26 0.49
N PHE A 36 3.85 -0.83 -0.26
CA PHE A 36 3.91 -2.19 0.28
C PHE A 36 4.85 -3.12 -0.50
N MET A 37 5.26 -4.22 0.14
CA MET A 37 5.98 -5.34 -0.48
C MET A 37 5.20 -6.62 -0.18
N SER A 38 4.93 -7.44 -1.19
CA SER A 38 4.25 -8.73 -1.03
C SER A 38 4.65 -9.71 -2.14
N PRO A 39 4.78 -11.02 -1.85
CA PRO A 39 4.96 -12.04 -2.89
C PRO A 39 3.81 -12.02 -3.90
N GLY A 40 4.13 -12.26 -5.17
CA GLY A 40 3.15 -12.26 -6.27
C GLY A 40 2.68 -10.87 -6.73
N TYR A 41 3.29 -9.79 -6.24
CA TYR A 41 3.05 -8.43 -6.71
C TYR A 41 4.29 -7.88 -7.39
N GLU A 42 4.14 -7.47 -8.65
CA GLU A 42 5.20 -6.77 -9.38
C GLU A 42 5.46 -5.37 -8.79
N VAL A 43 6.67 -4.86 -9.02
CA VAL A 43 7.00 -3.46 -8.73
C VAL A 43 6.10 -2.56 -9.58
N GLY A 44 5.46 -1.58 -8.95
CA GLY A 44 4.68 -0.58 -9.68
C GLY A 44 3.41 -0.14 -8.96
N ARG A 45 2.67 0.74 -9.62
CA ARG A 45 1.42 1.30 -9.12
C ARG A 45 0.31 0.26 -9.13
N GLN A 46 -0.43 0.17 -8.02
CA GLN A 46 -1.47 -0.82 -7.80
C GLN A 46 -2.84 -0.14 -7.75
N GLU A 47 -3.32 0.32 -8.92
CA GLU A 47 -4.56 1.10 -9.06
C GLU A 47 -5.80 0.38 -8.49
N LYS A 48 -5.83 -0.95 -8.54
CA LYS A 48 -6.91 -1.78 -7.97
C LYS A 48 -7.06 -1.62 -6.44
N HIS A 49 -6.03 -1.16 -5.76
CA HIS A 49 -6.01 -0.97 -4.31
C HIS A 49 -6.16 0.51 -3.90
N GLU A 50 -6.22 1.42 -4.87
CA GLU A 50 -6.39 2.84 -4.60
C GLU A 50 -7.82 3.15 -4.15
N ARG A 51 -7.94 4.07 -3.18
CA ARG A 51 -9.23 4.54 -2.67
C ARG A 51 -9.08 5.96 -2.18
N ASP A 52 -10.12 6.78 -2.39
CA ASP A 52 -10.25 8.11 -1.80
C ASP A 52 -9.00 9.01 -1.99
N GLY A 53 -8.36 8.91 -3.17
CA GLY A 53 -7.18 9.70 -3.54
C GLY A 53 -5.85 9.22 -2.96
N VAL A 54 -5.81 8.03 -2.32
CA VAL A 54 -4.56 7.40 -1.87
C VAL A 54 -3.93 6.63 -3.03
N ILE A 55 -2.71 7.01 -3.40
CA ILE A 55 -1.94 6.34 -4.45
C ILE A 55 -1.19 5.16 -3.83
N VAL A 56 -1.34 3.96 -4.41
CA VAL A 56 -0.79 2.73 -3.83
C VAL A 56 0.31 2.18 -4.73
N TRP A 57 1.46 1.86 -4.14
CA TRP A 57 2.64 1.32 -4.82
C TRP A 57 3.12 0.01 -4.20
N SER A 58 3.38 -0.97 -5.06
CA SER A 58 4.16 -2.15 -4.71
C SER A 58 5.63 -1.87 -5.00
N LEU A 59 6.49 -2.15 -4.02
CA LEU A 59 7.95 -2.15 -4.18
C LEU A 59 8.47 -3.51 -4.64
N GLY A 60 7.58 -4.44 -4.99
CA GLY A 60 7.91 -5.81 -5.35
C GLY A 60 8.37 -6.64 -4.14
N CYS A 61 8.39 -7.95 -4.30
CA CYS A 61 9.09 -8.84 -3.38
C CYS A 61 9.98 -9.74 -4.23
N ILE A 62 11.27 -9.82 -3.88
CA ILE A 62 12.12 -10.88 -4.42
C ILE A 62 11.62 -12.14 -3.72
N ASP A 63 11.03 -13.07 -4.47
CA ASP A 63 10.75 -14.40 -3.94
C ASP A 63 12.09 -14.94 -3.41
N ALA A 64 12.16 -15.17 -2.11
CA ALA A 64 13.34 -15.74 -1.50
C ALA A 64 13.54 -17.13 -2.11
N LEU A 65 14.49 -17.23 -3.05
CA LEU A 65 14.97 -18.47 -3.65
C LEU A 65 15.47 -19.43 -2.56
#